data_AF-A0A1G7ZIZ6-F1
#
_entry.id   AF-A0A1G7ZIZ6-F1
#
_cell.length_a   1.000
_cell.length_b   1.000
_cell.length_c   1.000
_cell.angle_alpha   90.00
_cell.angle_beta   90.00
_cell.angle_gamma   90.00
#
_symmetry.space_group_name_H-M   'P 1'
#
loop_
_entity.id
_entity.type
_entity.pdbx_description
1 polymer ?
#
loop_
_entity_poly.entity_id
_entity_poly.type
_entity_poly.pdbx_seq_one_letter_code
_entity_poly.pdbx_strand_id
1 'polypeptide(L)'
;MLLRLVFACLVGFLSLPLFAHPAPARDAQTVINVMLNELGARRPSGCPGRWCACYLDTVLARTGLAPHGSNMARDFADYGANAQPGEIGSIMVMANHVGVVVGDCGNGQVQIVSGNYSNSVALGCYSPSRAIAWRAPVVH
;
A
#
# COMPACT_ATOMS: atom_id res chain seq x y z
N MET A 1 -11.04 -44.78 54.82
CA MET A 1 -11.92 -44.56 53.66
C MET A 1 -11.63 -43.15 53.14
N LEU A 2 -11.07 -43.09 51.92
CA LEU A 2 -10.87 -41.95 51.01
C LEU A 2 -10.52 -40.55 51.58
N LEU A 3 -9.32 -40.06 51.21
CA LEU A 3 -9.15 -38.65 50.87
C LEU A 3 -8.43 -38.55 49.52
N ARG A 4 -9.18 -38.17 48.49
CA ARG A 4 -8.72 -37.90 47.13
C ARG A 4 -8.02 -36.54 47.12
N LEU A 5 -6.73 -36.50 46.76
CA LEU A 5 -6.04 -35.26 46.42
C LEU A 5 -5.92 -35.17 44.90
N VAL A 6 -6.79 -34.35 44.32
CA VAL A 6 -6.80 -33.98 42.91
C VAL A 6 -5.64 -33.00 42.69
N PHE A 7 -4.62 -33.42 41.94
CA PHE A 7 -3.57 -32.53 41.45
C PHE A 7 -4.17 -31.63 40.36
N ALA A 8 -4.37 -30.37 40.68
CA ALA A 8 -4.83 -29.36 39.73
C ALA A 8 -3.72 -29.07 38.70
N CYS A 9 -3.97 -29.45 37.45
CA CYS A 9 -3.17 -29.07 36.30
C CYS A 9 -3.33 -27.55 36.07
N LEU A 10 -2.37 -26.75 36.53
CA LEU A 10 -2.25 -25.33 36.20
C LEU A 10 -1.78 -25.21 34.75
N VAL A 11 -2.72 -25.15 33.82
CA VAL A 11 -2.46 -24.75 32.44
C VAL A 11 -2.28 -23.24 32.44
N GLY A 12 -1.03 -22.79 32.42
CA GLY A 12 -0.69 -21.39 32.22
C GLY A 12 -1.14 -20.95 30.83
N PHE A 13 -2.21 -20.16 30.75
CA PHE A 13 -2.57 -19.44 29.54
C PHE A 13 -1.47 -18.40 29.26
N LEU A 14 -0.60 -18.71 28.30
CA LEU A 14 0.33 -17.75 27.73
C LEU A 14 -0.49 -16.74 26.92
N SER A 15 -0.82 -15.61 27.53
CA SER A 15 -1.46 -14.48 26.85
C SER A 15 -0.52 -13.91 25.80
N LEU A 16 -0.61 -14.38 24.56
CA LEU A 16 0.07 -13.75 23.44
C LEU A 16 -0.47 -12.31 23.30
N PRO A 17 0.38 -11.28 23.31
CA PRO A 17 -0.09 -9.92 23.11
C PRO A 17 -0.66 -9.81 21.69
N LEU A 18 -1.93 -9.45 21.59
CA LEU A 18 -2.56 -9.06 20.33
C LEU A 18 -1.89 -7.75 19.88
N PHE A 19 -0.84 -7.85 19.05
CA PHE A 19 -0.29 -6.71 18.35
C PHE A 19 -1.34 -6.19 17.36
N ALA A 20 -2.16 -5.24 17.81
CA ALA A 20 -3.00 -4.45 16.92
C ALA A 20 -2.08 -3.67 15.99
N HIS A 21 -2.07 -4.03 14.70
CA HIS A 21 -1.36 -3.23 13.70
C HIS A 21 -2.04 -1.86 13.62
N PRO A 22 -1.28 -0.75 13.58
CA PRO A 22 -1.87 0.58 13.46
C PRO A 22 -2.73 0.65 12.19
N ALA A 23 -3.92 1.26 12.29
CA ALA A 23 -4.86 1.44 11.18
C ALA A 23 -4.21 1.84 9.83
N PRO A 24 -3.28 2.83 9.76
CA PRO A 24 -2.64 3.20 8.49
C PRO A 24 -1.85 2.06 7.83
N ALA A 25 -1.23 1.16 8.61
CA ALA A 25 -0.53 0.00 8.06
C ALA A 25 -1.51 -1.03 7.46
N ARG A 26 -2.70 -1.17 8.05
CA ARG A 26 -3.76 -2.04 7.52
C ARG A 26 -4.32 -1.48 6.20
N ASP A 27 -4.49 -0.16 6.13
CA ASP A 27 -5.02 0.52 4.93
C ASP A 27 -4.04 0.39 3.77
N ALA A 28 -2.74 0.64 4.01
CA ALA A 28 -1.69 0.47 3.02
C ALA A 28 -1.59 -0.97 2.50
N GLN A 29 -1.65 -1.97 3.38
CA GLN A 29 -1.62 -3.38 2.98
C GLN A 29 -2.82 -3.76 2.11
N THR A 30 -4.00 -3.20 2.39
CA THR A 30 -5.21 -3.45 1.60
C THR A 30 -5.05 -2.89 0.18
N VAL A 31 -4.50 -1.68 0.05
CA VAL A 31 -4.16 -1.07 -1.24
C VAL A 31 -3.18 -1.95 -2.02
N ILE A 32 -2.09 -2.38 -1.39
CA ILE A 32 -1.10 -3.28 -2.00
C ILE A 32 -1.77 -4.56 -2.52
N ASN A 33 -2.57 -5.22 -1.68
CA ASN A 33 -3.21 -6.48 -2.04
C ASN A 33 -4.14 -6.33 -3.25
N VAL A 34 -4.93 -5.25 -3.31
CA VAL A 34 -5.79 -4.96 -4.47
C VAL A 34 -4.94 -4.76 -5.73
N MET A 35 -3.90 -3.93 -5.66
CA MET A 35 -3.06 -3.64 -6.83
C MET A 35 -2.29 -4.87 -7.33
N LEU A 36 -1.78 -5.71 -6.42
CA LEU A 36 -1.10 -6.95 -6.78
C LEU A 36 -2.05 -7.99 -7.40
N ASN A 37 -3.30 -8.04 -6.96
CA ASN A 37 -4.32 -8.91 -7.56
C ASN A 37 -4.74 -8.46 -8.97
N GLU A 38 -4.45 -7.21 -9.34
CA GLU A 38 -4.80 -6.62 -10.63
C GLU A 38 -3.62 -6.57 -11.61
N LEU A 39 -2.48 -7.22 -11.31
CA LEU A 39 -1.35 -7.28 -12.24
C LEU A 39 -1.80 -7.76 -13.64
N GLY A 40 -1.37 -7.03 -14.67
CA GLY A 40 -1.77 -7.25 -16.06
C GLY A 40 -3.08 -6.56 -16.49
N ALA A 41 -3.85 -6.00 -15.54
CA ALA A 41 -5.08 -5.28 -15.85
C ALA A 41 -4.80 -4.07 -16.77
N ARG A 42 -5.79 -3.76 -17.62
CA ARG A 42 -5.73 -2.64 -18.55
C ARG A 42 -6.33 -1.39 -17.94
N ARG A 43 -6.18 -0.27 -18.67
CA ARG A 43 -6.73 1.04 -18.31
C ARG A 43 -8.21 0.91 -17.88
N PRO A 44 -8.58 1.37 -16.67
CA PRO A 44 -9.98 1.43 -16.26
C PRO A 44 -10.81 2.34 -17.18
N SER A 45 -12.10 2.01 -17.36
CA SER A 45 -13.02 2.85 -18.12
C SER A 45 -13.12 4.25 -17.49
N GLY A 46 -13.18 5.29 -18.32
CA GLY A 46 -13.24 6.69 -17.88
C GLY A 46 -11.88 7.34 -17.56
N CYS A 47 -10.79 6.58 -17.42
CA CYS A 47 -9.47 7.17 -17.18
C CYS A 47 -8.87 7.83 -18.43
N PRO A 48 -8.06 8.90 -18.31
CA PRO A 48 -7.35 9.51 -19.44
C PRO A 48 -6.25 8.60 -20.01
N GLY A 49 -5.64 8.99 -21.14
CA GLY A 49 -4.57 8.20 -21.78
C GLY A 49 -3.35 7.93 -20.88
N ARG A 50 -3.02 8.87 -19.97
CA ARG A 50 -2.07 8.65 -18.87
C ARG A 50 -2.86 8.32 -17.61
N TRP A 51 -2.97 7.04 -17.29
CA TRP A 51 -3.97 6.57 -16.31
C TRP A 51 -3.42 6.09 -14.97
N CYS A 52 -2.12 6.27 -14.69
CA CYS A 52 -1.53 5.84 -13.40
C CYS A 52 -2.23 6.45 -12.17
N ALA A 53 -2.49 7.76 -12.18
CA ALA A 53 -3.19 8.47 -11.11
C ALA A 53 -4.67 8.06 -11.01
N CYS A 54 -5.40 8.03 -12.13
CA CYS A 54 -6.80 7.59 -12.17
C CYS A 54 -6.99 6.16 -11.63
N TYR A 55 -6.05 5.27 -11.94
CA TYR A 55 -6.04 3.91 -11.42
C TYR A 55 -5.82 3.90 -9.91
N LEU A 56 -4.82 4.62 -9.41
CA LEU A 56 -4.57 4.73 -7.98
C LEU A 56 -5.79 5.31 -7.24
N ASP A 57 -6.41 6.36 -7.76
CA ASP A 57 -7.67 6.92 -7.23
C ASP A 57 -8.79 5.87 -7.14
N THR A 58 -8.94 5.05 -8.18
CA THR A 58 -9.93 3.98 -8.21
C THR A 58 -9.66 2.93 -7.12
N VAL A 59 -8.40 2.56 -6.91
CA VAL A 59 -7.99 1.61 -5.86
C VAL A 59 -8.21 2.22 -4.47
N LEU A 60 -7.80 3.46 -4.25
CA LEU A 60 -8.01 4.17 -2.99
C LEU A 60 -9.50 4.18 -2.63
N ALA A 61 -10.36 4.59 -3.56
CA ALA A 61 -11.81 4.60 -3.36
C ALA A 61 -12.38 3.21 -3.01
N ARG A 62 -11.95 2.15 -3.73
CA ARG A 62 -12.38 0.76 -3.46
C ARG A 62 -11.90 0.22 -2.11
N THR A 63 -10.80 0.75 -1.61
CA THR A 63 -10.20 0.37 -0.32
C THR A 63 -10.65 1.25 0.84
N GLY A 64 -11.63 2.15 0.59
CA GLY A 64 -12.22 3.00 1.62
C GLY A 64 -11.41 4.27 1.93
N LEU A 65 -10.41 4.58 1.11
CA LEU A 65 -9.59 5.78 1.21
C LEU A 65 -10.11 6.86 0.25
N ALA A 66 -9.93 8.14 0.60
CA ALA A 66 -10.35 9.19 -0.30
C ALA A 66 -9.42 9.25 -1.53
N PRO A 67 -9.95 9.32 -2.75
CA PRO A 67 -9.15 9.58 -3.94
C PRO A 67 -8.63 11.03 -3.94
N HIS A 68 -7.53 11.27 -4.64
CA HIS A 68 -7.04 12.62 -4.97
C HIS A 68 -7.91 13.27 -6.06
N GLY A 69 -8.20 12.55 -7.14
CA GLY A 69 -9.21 12.91 -8.15
C GLY A 69 -8.74 13.80 -9.31
N SER A 70 -7.51 14.30 -9.30
CA SER A 70 -7.01 15.18 -10.39
C SER A 70 -6.59 14.45 -11.67
N ASN A 71 -6.45 13.12 -11.62
CA ASN A 71 -5.84 12.31 -12.67
C ASN A 71 -4.37 12.68 -13.03
N MET A 72 -3.70 13.53 -12.25
CA MET A 72 -2.29 13.86 -12.47
C MET A 72 -1.40 13.22 -11.40
N ALA A 73 -0.35 12.52 -11.84
CA ALA A 73 0.56 11.83 -10.93
C ALA A 73 1.23 12.77 -9.92
N ARG A 74 1.68 13.95 -10.36
CA ARG A 74 2.42 14.89 -9.52
C ARG A 74 1.60 15.44 -8.35
N ASP A 75 0.28 15.51 -8.51
CA ASP A 75 -0.57 16.16 -7.52
C ASP A 75 -0.67 15.31 -6.26
N PHE A 76 -0.45 13.99 -6.37
CA PHE A 76 -0.27 13.13 -5.19
C PHE A 76 0.86 13.57 -4.25
N ALA A 77 1.70 14.55 -4.61
CA ALA A 77 2.71 15.10 -3.71
C ALA A 77 2.14 15.75 -2.44
N ASP A 78 0.88 16.21 -2.47
CA ASP A 78 0.18 16.76 -1.30
C ASP A 78 -0.80 15.76 -0.63
N TYR A 79 -0.94 14.55 -1.19
CA TYR A 79 -1.90 13.54 -0.72
C TYR A 79 -1.59 13.01 0.67
N GLY A 80 -2.56 12.93 1.57
CA GLY A 80 -2.39 12.26 2.87
C GLY A 80 -1.31 12.87 3.78
N ALA A 81 -0.48 12.03 4.41
CA ALA A 81 0.65 12.44 5.27
C ALA A 81 2.01 12.13 4.62
N ASN A 82 3.09 12.73 5.11
CA ASN A 82 4.45 12.35 4.69
C ASN A 82 4.77 10.91 5.12
N ALA A 83 5.45 10.16 4.25
CA ALA A 83 6.01 8.83 4.54
C ALA A 83 7.54 8.84 4.40
N GLN A 84 8.20 7.81 4.93
CA GLN A 84 9.63 7.66 4.74
C GLN A 84 9.96 7.22 3.29
N PRO A 85 11.09 7.65 2.73
CA PRO A 85 11.50 7.21 1.40
C PRO A 85 11.58 5.68 1.28
N GLY A 86 10.88 5.11 0.29
CA GLY A 86 10.89 3.66 0.04
C GLY A 86 10.15 2.81 1.07
N GLU A 87 9.40 3.42 1.99
CA GLU A 87 8.59 2.69 2.97
C GLU A 87 7.51 1.86 2.25
N ILE A 88 7.43 0.56 2.56
CA ILE A 88 6.42 -0.34 1.98
C ILE A 88 5.02 0.20 2.31
N GLY A 89 4.17 0.28 1.28
CA GLY A 89 2.83 0.85 1.39
C GLY A 89 2.76 2.36 1.16
N SER A 90 3.89 3.06 1.15
CA SER A 90 3.90 4.47 0.74
C SER A 90 3.61 4.63 -0.75
N ILE A 91 3.00 5.76 -1.10
CA ILE A 91 2.82 6.22 -2.46
C ILE A 91 4.11 6.93 -2.87
N MET A 92 4.80 6.36 -3.86
CA MET A 92 5.94 7.00 -4.52
C MET A 92 5.41 7.92 -5.61
N VAL A 93 5.63 9.22 -5.45
CA VAL A 93 5.16 10.24 -6.39
C VAL A 93 6.31 10.68 -7.29
N MET A 94 6.15 10.55 -8.60
CA MET A 94 7.07 11.10 -9.60
C MET A 94 6.34 12.15 -10.46
N ALA A 95 7.09 13.03 -11.13
CA ALA A 95 6.53 14.13 -11.91
C ALA A 95 5.50 13.73 -12.99
N ASN A 96 5.58 12.49 -13.49
CA ASN A 96 4.73 11.93 -14.53
C ASN A 96 4.21 10.52 -14.23
N HIS A 97 4.45 9.98 -13.03
CA HIS A 97 4.06 8.62 -12.67
C HIS A 97 3.84 8.48 -11.16
N VAL A 98 2.96 7.57 -10.75
CA VAL A 98 2.64 7.33 -9.35
C VAL A 98 2.32 5.86 -9.14
N GLY A 99 2.71 5.32 -8.00
CA GLY A 99 2.45 3.94 -7.60
C GLY A 99 2.71 3.73 -6.12
N VAL A 100 2.45 2.52 -5.65
CA VAL A 100 2.59 2.14 -4.24
C VAL A 100 3.80 1.24 -4.09
N VAL A 101 4.65 1.54 -3.11
CA VAL A 101 5.84 0.76 -2.80
C VAL A 101 5.45 -0.62 -2.28
N VAL A 102 6.03 -1.66 -2.87
CA VAL A 102 5.81 -3.05 -2.47
C VAL A 102 7.09 -3.76 -2.02
N GLY A 103 8.24 -3.10 -2.17
CA GLY A 103 9.53 -3.63 -1.73
C GLY A 103 10.70 -2.92 -2.40
N ASP A 104 11.85 -3.59 -2.42
CA ASP A 104 13.06 -3.16 -3.13
C ASP A 104 13.34 -4.06 -4.33
N CYS A 105 14.06 -3.53 -5.32
CA CYS A 105 14.54 -4.30 -6.48
C CYS A 105 16.03 -4.65 -6.39
N GLY A 106 16.65 -4.48 -5.22
CA GLY A 106 18.10 -4.43 -5.08
C GLY A 106 18.71 -3.16 -5.70
N ASN A 107 20.04 -3.02 -5.56
CA ASN A 107 20.83 -1.88 -6.09
C ASN A 107 20.32 -0.49 -5.68
N GLY A 108 19.64 -0.39 -4.53
CA GLY A 108 19.05 0.87 -4.04
C GLY A 108 17.82 1.33 -4.81
N GLN A 109 17.22 0.49 -5.66
CA GLN A 109 15.97 0.79 -6.35
C GLN A 109 14.76 0.35 -5.55
N VAL A 110 13.68 1.11 -5.67
CA VAL A 110 12.39 0.84 -5.03
C VAL A 110 11.47 0.16 -6.03
N GLN A 111 10.83 -0.92 -5.60
CA GLN A 111 9.79 -1.60 -6.37
C GLN A 111 8.43 -1.00 -6.05
N ILE A 112 7.70 -0.58 -7.08
CA ILE A 112 6.33 -0.11 -6.94
C ILE A 112 5.39 -0.95 -7.80
N VAL A 113 4.15 -1.12 -7.34
CA VAL A 113 3.02 -1.52 -8.19
C VAL A 113 2.30 -0.26 -8.66
N SER A 114 2.00 -0.18 -9.95
CA SER A 114 1.37 1.01 -10.56
C SER A 114 0.56 0.66 -11.79
N GLY A 115 -0.43 1.51 -12.09
CA GLY A 115 -1.14 1.49 -13.36
C GLY A 115 -0.36 2.20 -14.46
N ASN A 116 -0.69 1.90 -15.71
CA ASN A 116 -0.03 2.47 -16.91
C ASN A 116 1.49 2.22 -17.00
N TYR A 117 1.99 1.16 -16.36
CA TYR A 117 3.32 0.66 -16.62
C TYR A 117 3.26 -0.19 -17.88
N SER A 118 3.86 0.28 -18.97
CA SER A 118 3.79 -0.39 -20.28
C SER A 118 2.34 -0.75 -20.72
N ASN A 119 1.38 0.15 -20.47
CA ASN A 119 -0.05 -0.02 -20.74
C ASN A 119 -0.77 -1.12 -19.92
N SER A 120 -0.22 -1.51 -18.77
CA SER A 120 -0.91 -2.38 -17.81
C SER A 120 -0.65 -1.96 -16.36
N VAL A 121 -1.33 -2.62 -15.41
CA VAL A 121 -0.90 -2.65 -14.01
C VAL A 121 0.30 -3.60 -13.91
N ALA A 122 1.41 -3.14 -13.37
CA ALA A 122 2.62 -3.97 -13.24
C ALA A 122 3.54 -3.49 -12.12
N LEU A 123 4.55 -4.32 -11.84
CA LEU A 123 5.68 -3.97 -10.99
C LEU A 123 6.75 -3.23 -11.81
N GLY A 124 7.26 -2.14 -11.26
CA GLY A 124 8.34 -1.36 -11.84
C GLY A 124 9.39 -0.99 -10.80
N CYS A 125 10.65 -0.97 -11.21
CA CYS A 125 11.79 -0.59 -10.37
C CYS A 125 12.23 0.83 -10.71
N TYR A 126 12.37 1.68 -9.68
CA TYR A 126 12.70 3.09 -9.85
C TYR A 126 13.80 3.53 -8.88
N SER A 127 14.67 4.42 -9.34
CA SER A 127 15.57 5.13 -8.44
C SER A 127 14.77 6.03 -7.49
N PRO A 128 15.07 6.02 -6.17
CA PRO A 128 14.48 6.96 -5.21
C PRO A 128 14.62 8.43 -5.64
N SER A 129 15.69 8.79 -6.37
CA SER A 129 15.92 10.15 -6.86
C SER A 129 14.87 10.66 -7.86
N ARG A 130 14.01 9.78 -8.39
CA ARG A 130 12.89 10.17 -9.24
C ARG A 130 11.68 10.65 -8.44
N ALA A 131 11.61 10.32 -7.15
CA ALA A 131 10.51 10.73 -6.30
C ALA A 131 10.58 12.24 -6.05
N ILE A 132 9.45 12.90 -6.21
CA ILE A 132 9.24 14.29 -5.77
C ILE A 132 8.54 14.34 -4.40
N ALA A 133 7.90 13.26 -3.98
CA ALA A 133 7.30 13.08 -2.66
C ALA A 133 7.10 11.59 -2.32
N TRP A 134 6.98 11.31 -1.03
CA TRP A 134 6.62 10.01 -0.46
C TRP A 134 5.47 10.21 0.50
N ARG A 135 4.33 9.56 0.24
CA ARG A 135 3.09 9.85 0.96
C ARG A 135 2.45 8.59 1.54
N ALA A 136 1.91 8.69 2.73
CA ALA A 136 1.16 7.60 3.35
C ALA A 136 -0.27 7.57 2.78
N PRO A 137 -0.79 6.40 2.37
CA PRO A 137 -2.22 6.23 2.17
C PRO A 137 -2.93 6.35 3.52
N VAL A 138 -3.76 7.38 3.68
CA VAL A 138 -4.48 7.66 4.93
C VAL A 138 -5.94 7.98 4.65
N VAL A 139 -6.79 7.68 5.62
CA VAL A 139 -8.18 8.15 5.64
C VAL A 139 -8.13 9.67 5.84
N HIS A 140 -8.85 10.41 4.99
CA HIS A 140 -9.06 11.85 5.16
C HIS A 140 -10.12 12.14 6.23
#